data_AF-A0A3M8AJM9-F1
#
_entry.id   AF-A0A3M8AJM9-F1
#
_cell.length_a   1.000
_cell.length_b   1.000
_cell.length_c   1.000
_cell.angle_alpha   90.00
_cell.angle_beta   90.00
_cell.angle_gamma   90.00
#
_symmetry.space_group_name_H-M   'P 1'
#
loop_
_entity.id
_entity.type
_entity.pdbx_description
1 polymer ?
#
loop_
_entity_poly.entity_id
_entity_poly.type
_entity_poly.pdbx_seq_one_letter_code
_entity_poly.pdbx_strand_id
1 'polypeptide(L)'
;REMKAKVKGKAQAVKEKAQELSNSVKERLEDVLQPKMVTPEGFVMKAAKTENKAVGVGRTANQKKWDETYKKTDTPGGKPPEKVPKGPDDDAGFTVTLEYKEGMNKRDFERKAKYLERLSKEGNLTRAQNPVKRNKYITEKYKKDVKKRIERMYGKKDPEKAKELIKRVDTMNPDHMWDLQLNGPDTRRNLKLLDGYTNQQLGRDVWNQIRDVKKVPVGTPIKIVVKR
;
A
#
# COMPACT_ATOMS: atom_id res chain seq x y z
N ARG A 1 -5.90 35.57 57.09
CA ARG A 1 -5.43 34.16 57.21
C ARG A 1 -6.41 33.15 56.58
N GLU A 2 -7.70 33.47 56.44
CA GLU A 2 -8.72 32.53 55.91
C GLU A 2 -8.63 32.19 54.40
N MET A 3 -8.17 33.09 53.53
CA MET A 3 -8.10 32.79 52.09
C MET A 3 -7.06 31.70 51.74
N LYS A 4 -5.94 31.62 52.47
CA LYS A 4 -4.90 30.59 52.24
C LYS A 4 -5.38 29.18 52.62
N ALA A 5 -6.28 29.05 53.59
CA ALA A 5 -6.85 27.77 54.00
C ALA A 5 -7.84 27.22 52.96
N LYS A 6 -8.70 28.07 52.38
CA LYS A 6 -9.65 27.67 51.32
C LYS A 6 -8.95 27.21 50.04
N VAL A 7 -7.82 27.83 49.66
CA VAL A 7 -7.06 27.44 48.47
C VAL A 7 -6.33 26.10 48.69
N LYS A 8 -5.78 25.86 49.90
CA LYS A 8 -5.11 24.60 50.24
C LYS A 8 -6.08 23.40 50.26
N GLY A 9 -7.30 23.60 50.77
CA GLY A 9 -8.34 22.57 50.74
C GLY A 9 -8.79 22.20 49.32
N LYS A 10 -8.96 23.19 48.43
CA LYS A 10 -9.30 22.93 47.02
C LYS A 10 -8.19 22.19 46.26
N ALA A 11 -6.92 22.53 46.52
CA ALA A 11 -5.79 21.85 45.90
C ALA A 11 -5.68 20.37 46.36
N GLN A 12 -6.06 20.08 47.61
CA GLN A 12 -6.04 18.73 48.14
C GLN A 12 -7.18 17.87 47.57
N ALA A 13 -8.40 18.41 47.46
CA ALA A 13 -9.54 17.74 46.83
C ALA A 13 -9.29 17.42 45.34
N VAL A 14 -8.57 18.28 44.62
CA VAL A 14 -8.20 18.02 43.22
C VAL A 14 -7.16 16.90 43.11
N LYS A 15 -6.21 16.81 44.05
CA LYS A 15 -5.24 15.70 44.09
C LYS A 15 -5.90 14.36 44.41
N GLU A 16 -6.83 14.34 45.36
CA GLU A 16 -7.58 13.12 45.72
C GLU A 16 -8.41 12.61 44.54
N LYS A 17 -9.15 13.49 43.85
CA LYS A 17 -9.89 13.11 42.63
C LYS A 17 -8.99 12.62 41.50
N ALA A 18 -7.82 13.22 41.31
CA ALA A 18 -6.86 12.75 40.31
C ALA A 18 -6.30 11.35 40.64
N GLN A 19 -6.10 11.07 41.93
CA GLN A 19 -5.65 9.76 42.39
C GLN A 19 -6.74 8.68 42.22
N GLU A 20 -8.00 9.00 42.53
CA GLU A 20 -9.15 8.10 42.32
C GLU A 20 -9.34 7.78 40.83
N LEU A 21 -9.25 8.79 39.95
CA LEU A 21 -9.32 8.59 38.50
C LEU A 21 -8.16 7.71 37.98
N SER A 22 -6.96 7.91 38.49
CA SER A 22 -5.79 7.09 38.14
C SER A 22 -5.99 5.63 38.54
N ASN A 23 -6.52 5.38 39.75
CA ASN A 23 -6.80 4.04 40.23
C ASN A 23 -7.93 3.36 39.44
N SER A 24 -9.01 4.07 39.13
CA SER A 24 -10.12 3.56 38.32
C SER A 24 -9.70 3.22 36.88
N VAL A 25 -8.78 3.99 36.29
CA VAL A 25 -8.22 3.69 34.97
C VAL A 25 -7.33 2.45 35.01
N LYS A 26 -6.54 2.26 36.07
CA LYS A 26 -5.72 1.04 36.25
C LYS A 26 -6.58 -0.21 36.39
N GLU A 27 -7.63 -0.16 37.21
CA GLU A 27 -8.55 -1.28 37.43
C GLU A 27 -9.28 -1.67 36.13
N ARG A 28 -9.71 -0.69 35.33
CA ARG A 28 -10.29 -0.93 34.00
C ARG A 28 -9.27 -1.44 32.98
N LEU A 29 -7.98 -1.11 33.12
CA LEU A 29 -6.94 -1.64 32.25
C LEU A 29 -6.62 -3.10 32.57
N GLU A 30 -6.67 -3.50 33.85
CA GLU A 30 -6.45 -4.88 34.28
C GLU A 30 -7.59 -5.80 33.78
N ASP A 31 -8.84 -5.32 33.80
CA ASP A 31 -9.99 -6.03 33.23
C ASP A 31 -9.92 -6.23 31.70
N VAL A 32 -9.24 -5.31 31.00
CA VAL A 32 -9.01 -5.41 29.53
C VAL A 32 -7.80 -6.27 29.19
N LEU A 33 -6.87 -6.46 30.13
CA LEU A 33 -5.59 -7.15 29.91
C LEU A 33 -5.56 -8.60 30.40
N GLN A 34 -6.61 -9.10 31.07
CA GLN A 34 -6.72 -10.53 31.39
C GLN A 34 -7.41 -11.30 30.24
N PRO A 35 -6.68 -12.13 29.47
CA PRO A 35 -7.31 -13.04 28.53
C PRO A 35 -8.08 -14.11 29.33
N LYS A 36 -9.40 -14.18 29.17
CA LYS A 36 -10.20 -15.35 29.57
C LYS A 36 -9.64 -16.57 28.84
N MET A 37 -8.84 -17.38 29.54
CA MET A 37 -8.42 -18.68 29.05
C MET A 37 -9.65 -19.59 29.01
N VAL A 38 -10.14 -19.86 27.81
CA VAL A 38 -11.00 -21.00 27.54
C VAL A 38 -10.06 -22.21 27.43
N THR A 39 -10.24 -23.20 28.31
CA THR A 39 -9.51 -24.46 28.25
C THR A 39 -9.90 -25.21 26.97
N PRO A 40 -8.94 -25.82 26.25
CA PRO A 40 -9.26 -26.77 25.20
C PRO A 40 -9.26 -28.17 25.81
N GLU A 41 -10.42 -28.66 26.24
CA GLU A 41 -10.59 -30.11 26.34
C GLU A 41 -10.81 -30.68 24.94
N GLY A 42 -9.97 -31.64 24.59
CA GLY A 42 -10.13 -32.49 23.42
C GLY A 42 -9.31 -32.06 22.22
N PHE A 43 -8.01 -32.34 22.21
CA PHE A 43 -7.40 -33.14 21.14
C PHE A 43 -6.00 -33.63 21.54
N VAL A 44 -5.83 -34.95 21.44
CA VAL A 44 -4.70 -35.74 21.90
C VAL A 44 -3.43 -35.44 21.08
N MET A 45 -2.31 -35.24 21.78
CA MET A 45 -0.97 -35.27 21.17
C MET A 45 -0.60 -36.70 20.75
N LYS A 46 -0.06 -36.85 19.52
CA LYS A 46 0.93 -37.89 19.24
C LYS A 46 2.21 -37.23 18.74
N ALA A 47 3.26 -37.45 19.49
CA ALA A 47 4.63 -37.08 19.16
C ALA A 47 5.29 -38.17 18.29
N ALA A 48 6.24 -37.70 17.47
CA ALA A 48 7.55 -38.29 17.14
C ALA A 48 7.79 -38.47 15.63
N LYS A 49 8.68 -37.64 15.06
CA LYS A 49 10.09 -37.98 14.86
C LYS A 49 10.83 -36.81 14.19
N THR A 50 12.01 -36.55 14.72
CA THR A 50 13.05 -35.64 14.26
C THR A 50 13.59 -36.01 12.89
N GLU A 51 13.88 -35.02 12.04
CA GLU A 51 15.15 -34.90 11.31
C GLU A 51 15.33 -33.50 10.69
N ASN A 52 16.56 -33.00 10.74
CA ASN A 52 17.00 -31.66 10.38
C ASN A 52 17.09 -31.46 8.85
N LYS A 53 16.60 -30.31 8.35
CA LYS A 53 17.32 -29.33 7.49
C LYS A 53 16.36 -28.46 6.67
N ALA A 54 16.33 -27.17 6.99
CA ALA A 54 16.44 -26.03 6.07
C ALA A 54 15.91 -24.79 6.78
N VAL A 55 16.79 -23.80 7.00
CA VAL A 55 16.44 -22.49 7.55
C VAL A 55 15.63 -21.72 6.50
N GLY A 56 14.34 -22.02 6.42
CA GLY A 56 13.35 -21.19 5.76
C GLY A 56 12.81 -20.19 6.77
N VAL A 57 13.12 -18.90 6.59
CA VAL A 57 12.53 -17.82 7.39
C VAL A 57 11.00 -17.89 7.26
N GLY A 58 10.36 -18.52 8.24
CA GLY A 58 8.95 -18.84 8.24
C GLY A 58 8.10 -17.57 8.30
N ARG A 59 7.10 -17.48 7.40
CA ARG A 59 6.06 -16.45 7.46
C ARG A 59 5.33 -16.57 8.79
N THR A 60 5.23 -15.47 9.52
CA THR A 60 4.54 -15.44 10.83
C THR A 60 3.04 -15.69 10.65
N ALA A 61 2.39 -16.29 11.66
CA ALA A 61 0.94 -16.56 11.67
C ALA A 61 0.08 -15.29 11.40
N ASN A 62 0.59 -14.11 11.76
CA ASN A 62 -0.03 -12.84 11.41
C ASN A 62 -0.03 -12.59 9.90
N GLN A 63 1.03 -12.96 9.17
CA GLN A 63 1.12 -12.79 7.72
C GLN A 63 0.07 -13.63 6.97
N LYS A 64 -0.24 -14.85 7.44
CA LYS A 64 -1.34 -15.68 6.94
C LYS A 64 -2.71 -15.01 7.15
N LYS A 65 -2.94 -14.42 8.33
CA LYS A 65 -4.20 -13.69 8.63
C LYS A 65 -4.37 -12.44 7.77
N TRP A 66 -3.28 -11.73 7.44
CA TRP A 66 -3.32 -10.61 6.49
C TRP A 66 -3.66 -11.06 5.07
N ASP A 67 -3.15 -12.21 4.60
CA ASP A 67 -3.50 -12.74 3.27
C ASP A 67 -4.94 -13.28 3.20
N GLU A 68 -5.47 -13.86 4.29
CA GLU A 68 -6.86 -14.36 4.36
C GLU A 68 -7.90 -13.25 4.47
N THR A 69 -7.60 -12.17 5.20
CA THR A 69 -8.55 -11.05 5.37
C THR A 69 -8.73 -10.26 4.07
N TYR A 70 -7.73 -10.23 3.18
CA TYR A 70 -7.82 -9.54 1.88
C TYR A 70 -8.29 -10.42 0.73
N LYS A 71 -8.14 -11.75 0.81
CA LYS A 71 -8.80 -12.67 -0.15
C LYS A 71 -10.33 -12.51 -0.18
N LYS A 72 -10.96 -12.08 0.93
CA LYS A 72 -12.43 -11.89 1.01
C LYS A 72 -12.93 -10.55 0.45
N THR A 73 -12.08 -9.53 0.31
CA THR A 73 -12.43 -8.27 -0.38
C THR A 73 -11.84 -8.18 -1.79
N ASP A 74 -10.98 -9.12 -2.15
CA ASP A 74 -10.39 -9.32 -3.49
C ASP A 74 -11.16 -10.38 -4.30
N THR A 75 -12.49 -10.50 -4.14
CA THR A 75 -13.27 -11.23 -5.15
C THR A 75 -13.22 -10.39 -6.43
N PRO A 76 -12.61 -10.87 -7.52
CA PRO A 76 -12.57 -10.16 -8.78
C PRO A 76 -13.99 -10.19 -9.36
N GLY A 77 -14.77 -9.14 -9.12
CA GLY A 77 -15.96 -8.84 -9.92
C GLY A 77 -15.60 -8.39 -11.34
N GLY A 78 -14.32 -8.30 -11.67
CA GLY A 78 -13.82 -8.27 -13.03
C GLY A 78 -13.08 -9.56 -13.30
N LYS A 79 -13.61 -10.37 -14.23
CA LYS A 79 -12.86 -11.41 -14.95
C LYS A 79 -11.44 -10.86 -15.22
N PRO A 80 -10.34 -11.60 -14.93
CA PRO A 80 -9.03 -11.19 -15.46
C PRO A 80 -9.24 -10.93 -16.96
N PRO A 81 -8.74 -9.81 -17.53
CA PRO A 81 -8.96 -9.55 -18.94
C PRO A 81 -8.51 -10.81 -19.68
N GLU A 82 -9.49 -11.43 -20.32
CA GLU A 82 -9.33 -12.60 -21.15
C GLU A 82 -8.15 -12.29 -22.06
N LYS A 83 -7.12 -13.15 -22.07
CA LYS A 83 -5.90 -12.94 -22.87
C LYS A 83 -6.37 -12.47 -24.24
N VAL A 84 -6.13 -11.19 -24.54
CA VAL A 84 -6.52 -10.61 -25.82
C VAL A 84 -5.82 -11.48 -26.86
N PRO A 85 -6.55 -12.04 -27.85
CA PRO A 85 -5.93 -12.89 -28.84
C PRO A 85 -4.75 -12.14 -29.43
N LYS A 86 -3.58 -12.81 -29.45
CA LYS A 86 -2.40 -12.33 -30.16
C LYS A 86 -2.83 -12.22 -31.63
N GLY A 87 -3.21 -11.01 -32.03
CA GLY A 87 -3.40 -10.69 -33.43
C GLY A 87 -2.09 -10.92 -34.17
N PRO A 88 -2.16 -11.25 -35.47
CA PRO A 88 -0.98 -11.47 -36.29
C PRO A 88 -0.12 -10.20 -36.28
N ASP A 89 1.18 -10.37 -36.56
CA ASP A 89 2.27 -9.39 -36.46
C ASP A 89 2.09 -8.09 -37.28
N ASP A 90 1.06 -7.31 -37.00
CA ASP A 90 0.82 -6.01 -37.61
C ASP A 90 1.03 -4.87 -36.61
N ASP A 91 1.79 -3.88 -37.07
CA ASP A 91 2.18 -2.65 -36.39
C ASP A 91 1.05 -1.69 -35.99
N ALA A 92 -0.20 -2.15 -35.89
CA ALA A 92 -1.40 -1.33 -35.69
C ALA A 92 -1.64 -0.85 -34.24
N GLY A 93 -0.59 -0.78 -33.40
CA GLY A 93 -0.67 -0.23 -32.05
C GLY A 93 -0.30 1.25 -32.01
N PHE A 94 -0.96 2.04 -31.15
CA PHE A 94 -0.57 3.44 -30.94
C PHE A 94 0.66 3.51 -30.05
N THR A 95 1.71 4.18 -30.52
CA THR A 95 2.96 4.31 -29.78
C THR A 95 2.92 5.48 -28.81
N VAL A 96 3.17 5.20 -27.53
CA VAL A 96 3.38 6.17 -26.46
C VAL A 96 4.86 6.19 -26.09
N THR A 97 5.45 7.38 -26.13
CA THR A 97 6.84 7.60 -25.72
C THR A 97 6.89 8.06 -24.27
N LEU A 98 7.71 7.39 -23.46
CA LEU A 98 8.08 7.83 -22.12
C LEU A 98 9.50 8.39 -22.17
N GLU A 99 9.70 9.62 -21.71
CA GLU A 99 10.98 10.30 -21.78
C GLU A 99 11.47 10.65 -20.38
N TYR A 100 12.72 10.28 -20.07
CA TYR A 100 13.38 10.76 -18.87
C TYR A 100 13.69 12.25 -19.01
N LYS A 101 13.31 13.05 -18.02
CA LYS A 101 13.56 14.49 -18.00
C LYS A 101 14.39 14.86 -16.78
N GLU A 102 15.14 15.95 -16.90
CA GLU A 102 15.91 16.47 -15.79
C GLU A 102 15.02 16.74 -14.56
N GLY A 103 15.56 16.45 -13.38
CA GLY A 103 14.84 16.53 -12.10
C GLY A 103 13.99 15.30 -11.76
N MET A 104 13.78 14.36 -12.68
CA MET A 104 13.11 13.10 -12.34
C MET A 104 14.00 12.19 -11.48
N ASN A 105 13.37 11.40 -10.62
CA ASN A 105 14.02 10.29 -9.96
C ASN A 105 14.26 9.16 -10.98
N LYS A 106 15.52 9.03 -11.42
CA LYS A 106 15.95 8.02 -12.42
C LYS A 106 15.52 6.60 -12.06
N ARG A 107 15.65 6.19 -10.80
CA ARG A 107 15.29 4.82 -10.37
C ARG A 107 13.79 4.57 -10.51
N ASP A 108 12.96 5.54 -10.11
CA ASP A 108 11.51 5.42 -10.19
C ASP A 108 11.01 5.48 -11.62
N PHE A 109 11.57 6.38 -12.43
CA PHE A 109 11.33 6.42 -13.87
C PHE A 109 11.65 5.06 -14.52
N GLU A 110 12.88 4.56 -14.36
CA GLU A 110 13.30 3.30 -14.96
C GLU A 110 12.42 2.13 -14.52
N ARG A 111 12.05 2.09 -13.23
CA ARG A 111 11.21 1.02 -12.70
C ARG A 111 9.82 1.01 -13.34
N LYS A 112 9.19 2.17 -13.52
CA LYS A 112 7.86 2.26 -14.17
C LYS A 112 7.97 2.07 -15.68
N ALA A 113 8.96 2.69 -16.33
CA ALA A 113 9.20 2.55 -17.76
C ALA A 113 9.48 1.10 -18.16
N LYS A 114 10.38 0.38 -17.46
CA LYS A 114 10.64 -1.05 -17.71
C LYS A 114 9.40 -1.92 -17.52
N TYR A 115 8.57 -1.61 -16.52
CA TYR A 115 7.36 -2.37 -16.27
C TYR A 115 6.30 -2.16 -17.38
N LEU A 116 6.12 -0.92 -17.84
CA LEU A 116 5.21 -0.59 -18.93
C LEU A 116 5.73 -1.12 -20.28
N GLU A 117 7.03 -1.04 -20.54
CA GLU A 117 7.66 -1.63 -21.73
C GLU A 117 7.44 -3.15 -21.79
N ARG A 118 7.56 -3.84 -20.65
CA ARG A 118 7.25 -5.28 -20.56
C ARG A 118 5.78 -5.56 -20.87
N LEU A 119 4.85 -4.83 -20.26
CA LEU A 119 3.41 -5.00 -20.54
C LEU A 119 3.06 -4.70 -22.01
N SER A 120 3.75 -3.73 -22.61
CA SER A 120 3.64 -3.43 -24.04
C SER A 120 4.09 -4.61 -24.91
N LYS A 121 5.25 -5.20 -24.62
CA LYS A 121 5.76 -6.40 -25.32
C LYS A 121 4.84 -7.61 -25.16
N GLU A 122 4.16 -7.71 -24.03
CA GLU A 122 3.18 -8.76 -23.74
C GLU A 122 1.80 -8.50 -24.39
N GLY A 123 1.57 -7.32 -25.00
CA GLY A 123 0.28 -6.97 -25.61
C GLY A 123 -0.82 -6.64 -24.59
N ASN A 124 -0.46 -6.35 -23.34
CA ASN A 124 -1.41 -6.14 -22.26
C ASN A 124 -1.96 -4.70 -22.16
N LEU A 125 -1.34 -3.74 -22.85
CA LEU A 125 -1.71 -2.33 -22.73
C LEU A 125 -2.74 -1.95 -23.79
N THR A 126 -3.86 -1.41 -23.35
CA THR A 126 -4.88 -0.81 -24.22
C THR A 126 -5.36 0.51 -23.64
N ARG A 127 -5.85 1.43 -24.48
CA ARG A 127 -6.46 2.66 -23.97
C ARG A 127 -7.70 2.33 -23.12
N ALA A 128 -7.72 2.82 -21.89
CA ALA A 128 -8.90 2.73 -21.03
C ALA A 128 -9.98 3.77 -21.38
N GLN A 129 -11.21 3.48 -20.97
CA GLN A 129 -12.29 4.47 -20.99
C GLN A 129 -12.03 5.56 -19.93
N ASN A 130 -12.25 6.82 -20.30
CA ASN A 130 -12.12 7.97 -19.41
C ASN A 130 -13.51 8.59 -19.14
N PRO A 131 -13.87 8.99 -17.91
CA PRO A 131 -13.05 9.02 -16.68
C PRO A 131 -12.70 7.63 -16.16
N VAL A 132 -11.44 7.42 -15.77
CA VAL A 132 -11.04 6.15 -15.15
C VAL A 132 -11.56 6.06 -13.72
N LYS A 133 -12.25 4.96 -13.38
CA LYS A 133 -12.75 4.73 -12.02
C LYS A 133 -11.58 4.47 -11.09
N ARG A 134 -11.37 5.36 -10.12
CA ARG A 134 -10.32 5.26 -9.10
C ARG A 134 -10.91 5.24 -7.70
N ASN A 135 -10.49 4.28 -6.90
CA ASN A 135 -10.78 4.20 -5.48
C ASN A 135 -9.67 4.87 -4.65
N LYS A 136 -9.91 6.12 -4.23
CA LYS A 136 -8.95 6.90 -3.42
C LYS A 136 -8.55 6.20 -2.12
N TYR A 137 -9.47 5.46 -1.50
CA TYR A 137 -9.22 4.75 -0.25
C TYR A 137 -8.07 3.73 -0.39
N ILE A 138 -7.94 3.06 -1.54
CA ILE A 138 -6.87 2.09 -1.76
C ILE A 138 -5.50 2.78 -1.70
N THR A 139 -5.37 3.93 -2.37
CA THR A 139 -4.11 4.70 -2.40
C THR A 139 -3.75 5.29 -1.04
N GLU A 140 -4.72 5.85 -0.31
CA GLU A 140 -4.49 6.40 1.03
C GLU A 140 -4.11 5.30 2.04
N LYS A 141 -4.84 4.19 2.01
CA LYS A 141 -4.58 3.03 2.87
C LYS A 141 -3.22 2.43 2.58
N TYR A 142 -2.83 2.33 1.30
CA TYR A 142 -1.51 1.84 0.92
C TYR A 142 -0.38 2.67 1.54
N LYS A 143 -0.44 4.01 1.44
CA LYS A 143 0.58 4.88 2.05
C LYS A 143 0.64 4.72 3.57
N LYS A 144 -0.52 4.68 4.25
CA LYS A 144 -0.60 4.42 5.70
C LYS A 144 0.01 3.08 6.10
N ASP A 145 -0.25 2.02 5.34
CA ASP A 145 0.27 0.69 5.64
C ASP A 145 1.78 0.58 5.42
N VAL A 146 2.34 1.31 4.45
CA VAL A 146 3.79 1.38 4.27
C VAL A 146 4.44 2.02 5.49
N LYS A 147 3.89 3.14 6.01
CA LYS A 147 4.38 3.76 7.24
C LYS A 147 4.31 2.81 8.44
N LYS A 148 3.16 2.17 8.66
CA LYS A 148 2.99 1.16 9.72
C LYS A 148 3.99 0.00 9.62
N ARG A 149 4.37 -0.40 8.40
CA ARG A 149 5.38 -1.43 8.18
C ARG A 149 6.77 -0.94 8.59
N ILE A 150 7.12 0.29 8.24
CA ILE A 150 8.38 0.93 8.64
C ILE A 150 8.47 0.99 10.17
N GLU A 151 7.43 1.48 10.84
CA GLU A 151 7.35 1.54 12.31
C GLU A 151 7.51 0.15 12.95
N ARG A 152 6.91 -0.89 12.36
CA ARG A 152 7.04 -2.26 12.87
C ARG A 152 8.46 -2.81 12.73
N MET A 153 9.15 -2.51 11.62
CA MET A 153 10.49 -3.02 11.34
C MET A 153 11.57 -2.28 12.14
N TYR A 154 11.44 -0.95 12.23
CA TYR A 154 12.49 -0.08 12.75
C TYR A 154 12.08 0.67 14.01
N GLY A 155 10.80 0.94 14.26
CA GLY A 155 10.36 1.87 15.31
C GLY A 155 10.82 1.54 16.74
N LYS A 156 11.08 0.26 17.05
CA LYS A 156 11.67 -0.14 18.36
C LYS A 156 13.19 -0.27 18.34
N LYS A 157 13.78 -0.62 17.18
CA LYS A 157 15.21 -0.94 17.05
C LYS A 157 16.05 0.28 16.67
N ASP A 158 15.47 1.15 15.87
CA ASP A 158 16.07 2.33 15.28
C ASP A 158 14.96 3.37 14.98
N PRO A 159 14.52 4.13 16.00
CA PRO A 159 13.43 5.09 15.86
C PRO A 159 13.76 6.24 14.91
N GLU A 160 15.02 6.67 14.84
CA GLU A 160 15.45 7.77 13.98
C GLU A 160 15.39 7.39 12.51
N LYS A 161 15.87 6.19 12.15
CA LYS A 161 15.70 5.65 10.80
C LYS A 161 14.23 5.45 10.44
N ALA A 162 13.39 5.03 11.40
CA ALA A 162 11.96 4.91 11.15
C ALA A 162 11.34 6.26 10.78
N LYS A 163 11.66 7.34 11.53
CA LYS A 163 11.22 8.71 11.24
C LYS A 163 11.71 9.21 9.89
N GLU A 164 12.99 8.98 9.57
CA GLU A 164 13.58 9.37 8.28
C GLU A 164 12.86 8.70 7.10
N LEU A 165 12.65 7.38 7.19
CA LEU A 165 11.95 6.62 6.15
C LEU A 165 10.49 7.06 6.01
N ILE A 166 9.80 7.36 7.12
CA ILE A 166 8.43 7.88 7.09
C ILE A 166 8.37 9.25 6.41
N LYS A 167 9.31 10.15 6.74
CA LYS A 167 9.43 11.47 6.11
C LYS A 167 9.67 11.35 4.60
N ARG A 168 10.49 10.37 4.18
CA ARG A 168 10.67 10.06 2.76
C ARG A 168 9.38 9.54 2.11
N VAL A 169 8.63 8.65 2.79
CA VAL A 169 7.33 8.20 2.28
C VAL A 169 6.36 9.37 2.12
N ASP A 170 6.45 10.39 2.96
CA ASP A 170 5.57 11.56 2.86
C ASP A 170 5.72 12.36 1.58
N THR A 171 6.93 12.46 1.03
CA THR A 171 7.19 13.11 -0.26
C THR A 171 6.83 12.24 -1.47
N MET A 172 6.55 10.95 -1.26
CA MET A 172 6.20 10.00 -2.33
C MET A 172 4.69 9.86 -2.52
N ASN A 173 4.30 9.60 -3.77
CA ASN A 173 2.91 9.37 -4.15
C ASN A 173 2.67 7.88 -4.45
N PRO A 174 1.59 7.29 -3.91
CA PRO A 174 1.15 5.97 -4.32
C PRO A 174 0.56 6.04 -5.73
N ASP A 175 1.09 5.22 -6.63
CA ASP A 175 0.68 5.22 -8.03
C ASP A 175 0.68 3.82 -8.63
N HIS A 176 -0.11 3.65 -9.69
CA HIS A 176 -0.28 2.40 -10.41
C HIS A 176 0.88 2.17 -11.38
N MET A 177 1.59 1.04 -11.22
CA MET A 177 2.68 0.65 -12.10
C MET A 177 2.18 0.33 -13.50
N TRP A 178 1.07 -0.43 -13.59
CA TRP A 178 0.24 -0.52 -14.78
C TRP A 178 -0.74 0.65 -14.73
N ASP A 179 -0.49 1.66 -15.56
CA ASP A 179 -1.26 2.89 -15.55
C ASP A 179 -2.76 2.61 -15.80
N LEU A 180 -3.62 3.26 -15.02
CA LEU A 180 -5.07 3.13 -15.13
C LEU A 180 -5.58 3.59 -16.51
N GLN A 181 -4.92 4.57 -17.12
CA GLN A 181 -5.27 5.06 -18.45
C GLN A 181 -4.92 4.04 -19.56
N LEU A 182 -4.06 3.07 -19.24
CA LEU A 182 -3.64 1.97 -20.10
C LEU A 182 -4.34 0.64 -19.72
N ASN A 183 -5.55 0.75 -19.17
CA ASN A 183 -6.40 -0.35 -18.73
C ASN A 183 -5.82 -1.17 -17.56
N GLY A 184 -4.98 -0.54 -16.74
CA GLY A 184 -4.42 -1.16 -15.54
C GLY A 184 -5.45 -1.37 -14.44
N PRO A 185 -5.31 -2.44 -13.63
CA PRO A 185 -6.25 -2.73 -12.55
C PRO A 185 -6.03 -1.78 -11.36
N ASP A 186 -7.12 -1.22 -10.84
CA ASP A 186 -7.12 -0.40 -9.61
C ASP A 186 -7.03 -1.26 -8.36
N THR A 187 -5.87 -1.87 -8.14
CA THR A 187 -5.62 -2.80 -7.03
C THR A 187 -4.39 -2.42 -6.24
N ARG A 188 -4.38 -2.79 -4.96
CA ARG A 188 -3.24 -2.58 -4.07
C ARG A 188 -1.94 -3.17 -4.64
N ARG A 189 -2.01 -4.33 -5.30
CA ARG A 189 -0.83 -5.03 -5.86
C ARG A 189 -0.16 -4.23 -6.98
N ASN A 190 -0.96 -3.45 -7.71
CA ASN A 190 -0.50 -2.56 -8.77
C ASN A 190 0.09 -1.24 -8.24
N LEU A 191 -0.10 -0.93 -6.95
CA LEU A 191 0.44 0.29 -6.35
C LEU A 191 1.92 0.17 -5.96
N LYS A 192 2.68 1.23 -6.23
CA LYS A 192 4.02 1.50 -5.68
C LYS A 192 4.12 2.94 -5.22
N LEU A 193 5.03 3.20 -4.27
CA LEU A 193 5.43 4.56 -3.97
C LEU A 193 6.45 5.00 -5.01
N LEU A 194 6.16 6.14 -5.64
CA LEU A 194 7.04 6.83 -6.59
C LEU A 194 7.30 8.25 -6.09
N ASP A 195 8.44 8.80 -6.46
CA ASP A 195 8.69 10.24 -6.38
C ASP A 195 7.54 11.03 -7.02
N GLY A 196 7.12 12.10 -6.33
CA GLY A 196 5.92 12.85 -6.70
C GLY A 196 6.04 13.55 -8.05
N TYR A 197 7.21 14.16 -8.34
CA TYR A 197 7.47 14.86 -9.59
C TYR A 197 7.53 13.89 -10.77
N THR A 198 8.32 12.81 -10.61
CA THR A 198 8.45 11.73 -11.60
C THR A 198 7.09 11.13 -11.95
N ASN A 199 6.25 10.88 -10.93
CA ASN A 199 4.93 10.32 -11.14
C ASN A 199 4.03 11.23 -11.98
N GLN A 200 3.98 12.51 -11.64
CA GLN A 200 3.17 13.48 -12.37
C GLN A 200 3.62 13.61 -13.83
N GLN A 201 4.93 13.62 -14.07
CA GLN A 201 5.43 13.79 -15.42
C GLN A 201 5.17 12.57 -16.30
N LEU A 202 5.33 11.34 -15.77
CA LEU A 202 4.97 10.12 -16.49
C LEU A 202 3.47 10.07 -16.83
N GLY A 203 2.61 10.44 -15.88
CA GLY A 203 1.16 10.49 -16.13
C GLY A 203 0.80 11.53 -17.20
N ARG A 204 1.46 12.69 -17.21
CA ARG A 204 1.28 13.71 -18.26
C ARG A 204 1.75 13.22 -19.62
N ASP A 205 2.90 12.56 -19.70
CA ASP A 205 3.44 12.06 -20.97
C ASP A 205 2.47 11.04 -21.60
N VAL A 206 1.94 10.09 -20.80
CA VAL A 206 0.92 9.14 -21.27
C VAL A 206 -0.35 9.88 -21.69
N TRP A 207 -0.94 10.68 -20.80
CA TRP A 207 -2.22 11.35 -21.04
C TRP A 207 -2.19 12.26 -22.27
N ASN A 208 -1.14 13.07 -22.43
CA ASN A 208 -1.06 14.02 -23.55
C ASN A 208 -1.03 13.32 -24.91
N GLN A 209 -0.47 12.11 -24.98
CA GLN A 209 -0.39 11.32 -26.21
C GLN A 209 -1.70 10.56 -26.50
N ILE A 210 -2.38 10.07 -25.46
CA ILE A 210 -3.58 9.24 -25.62
C ILE A 210 -4.89 9.97 -25.34
N ARG A 211 -4.93 11.26 -25.00
CA ARG A 211 -6.20 11.93 -24.63
C ARG A 211 -7.19 12.06 -25.79
N ASP A 212 -6.70 12.24 -27.01
CA ASP A 212 -7.54 12.41 -28.20
C ASP A 212 -8.24 11.10 -28.56
N VAL A 213 -9.55 11.03 -28.28
CA VAL A 213 -10.39 9.84 -28.51
C VAL A 213 -10.60 9.56 -29.99
N LYS A 214 -10.55 10.59 -30.85
CA LYS A 214 -10.67 10.41 -32.29
C LYS A 214 -9.43 9.75 -32.85
N LYS A 215 -8.25 10.11 -32.32
CA LYS A 215 -6.96 9.53 -32.72
C LYS A 215 -6.70 8.16 -32.09
N VAL A 216 -7.07 7.97 -30.83
CA VAL A 216 -6.80 6.75 -30.07
C VAL A 216 -8.11 6.25 -29.46
N PRO A 217 -8.95 5.48 -30.15
CA PRO A 217 -10.18 4.97 -29.56
C PRO A 217 -9.95 4.12 -28.29
N VAL A 218 -11.00 3.96 -27.47
CA VAL A 218 -10.95 3.05 -26.31
C VAL A 218 -10.66 1.63 -26.82
N GLY A 219 -9.80 0.89 -26.11
CA GLY A 219 -9.38 -0.45 -26.51
C GLY A 219 -8.22 -0.49 -27.50
N THR A 220 -7.78 0.65 -28.07
CA THR A 220 -6.60 0.68 -28.96
C THR A 220 -5.38 0.10 -28.25
N PRO A 221 -4.70 -0.91 -28.84
CA PRO A 221 -3.44 -1.44 -28.31
C PRO A 221 -2.38 -0.35 -28.21
N ILE A 222 -1.65 -0.31 -27.10
CA ILE A 222 -0.63 0.70 -26.83
C ILE A 222 0.76 0.06 -26.83
N LYS A 223 1.67 0.63 -27.62
CA LYS A 223 3.10 0.30 -27.61
C LYS A 223 3.86 1.33 -26.78
N ILE A 224 4.79 0.91 -25.92
CA ILE A 224 5.59 1.80 -25.08
C ILE A 224 7.01 1.86 -25.63
N VAL A 225 7.48 3.06 -25.93
CA VAL A 225 8.87 3.36 -26.30
C VAL A 225 9.48 4.23 -25.21
N VAL A 226 10.69 3.89 -24.76
CA VAL A 226 11.36 4.62 -23.67
C VAL A 226 12.56 5.38 -24.22
N LYS A 227 12.56 6.70 -24.07
CA LYS A 227 13.72 7.58 -24.29
C LYS A 227 14.39 7.83 -22.94
N ARG A 228 15.70 7.60 -22.91
CA ARG A 228 16.52 7.63 -21.68
C ARG A 228 17.50 8.77 -21.72
#